data_AF-A0A1I1HSE5-F1
#
_entry.id   AF-A0A1I1HSE5-F1
#
_cell.length_a   1.000
_cell.length_b   1.000
_cell.length_c   1.000
_cell.angle_alpha   90.00
_cell.angle_beta   90.00
_cell.angle_gamma   90.00
#
_symmetry.space_group_name_H-M   'P 1'
#
loop_
_entity.id
_entity.type
_entity.pdbx_description
1 polymer ?
#
loop_
_entity_poly.entity_id
_entity_poly.type
_entity_poly.pdbx_seq_one_letter_code
_entity_poly.pdbx_strand_id
1 'polypeptide(L)'
;MTVLIISCLGLLQSCEKWFDVTASDQIHAEHQFASADGFHDALMGIYIGMGGAELYAQDMTYNLVDLLSQQYGGLQNLARYFNIQQFNYEHVRSQTQIQNVWNTAYQMIANVNNALYHLEQADFPWNPVDKNLVKGELLGLRVFLHFDLLRLFGRSGLMHRPELADHPAIPYVTSFKNDIIPQRGYAETLQLMLQDLDGAIELLKDDPIYPNPERPEGYYNEVNRDGFYNDRTLRLNYFAVKSLKARVLSWDGRISSAAAIAEEVITSSPAMLLRSTTDVTVNQTMTEEHLFALYIDRFADIVNPYLSASNAADYNTLKIPNALAESVYETAVPGIGAVDVRYNTLLQSQALGMVPVKLMQANGHVDNNLMPLIKLPEMYYIAAEYYASSDLPKAIGLLNEVRASRRITTLLPNDLSRQAFDEELLKEYRKEYVSEGQLFFYYKRLGLTHIPNYSSEIIADDNIYMLPYPANEIEFGNRIQ
;
A
#
# COMPACT_ATOMS: atom_id res chain seq x y z
N MET A 1 37.93 -19.47 -67.66
CA MET A 1 37.70 -18.52 -66.55
C MET A 1 36.19 -18.47 -66.36
N THR A 2 35.72 -19.22 -65.37
CA THR A 2 34.33 -19.61 -65.16
C THR A 2 33.82 -18.82 -63.96
N VAL A 3 32.69 -18.14 -64.08
CA VAL A 3 31.94 -17.68 -62.90
C VAL A 3 30.49 -18.10 -63.10
N LEU A 4 30.10 -19.12 -62.34
CA LEU A 4 28.76 -19.64 -62.19
C LEU A 4 28.09 -18.84 -61.06
N ILE A 5 26.97 -18.17 -61.34
CA ILE A 5 26.15 -17.52 -60.32
C ILE A 5 25.27 -18.60 -59.69
N ILE A 6 25.55 -18.96 -58.43
CA ILE A 6 24.73 -19.85 -57.62
C ILE A 6 23.73 -18.98 -56.85
N SER A 7 22.46 -19.10 -57.23
CA SER A 7 21.30 -18.61 -56.48
C SER A 7 21.01 -19.56 -55.32
N CYS A 8 21.42 -19.19 -54.10
CA CYS A 8 20.99 -19.88 -52.87
C CYS A 8 19.56 -19.45 -52.50
N LEU A 9 18.58 -20.31 -52.80
CA LEU A 9 17.29 -20.34 -52.09
C LEU A 9 17.57 -20.80 -50.64
N GLY A 10 17.62 -19.84 -49.72
CA GLY A 10 17.62 -20.10 -48.28
C GLY A 10 16.19 -20.27 -47.79
N LEU A 11 15.89 -21.47 -47.31
CA LEU A 11 14.64 -21.86 -46.65
C LEU A 11 14.38 -20.97 -45.42
N LEU A 12 13.19 -20.39 -45.37
CA LEU A 12 12.61 -19.76 -44.19
C LEU A 12 12.23 -20.85 -43.18
N GLN A 13 13.10 -21.13 -42.21
CA GLN A 13 12.75 -21.85 -40.99
C GLN A 13 13.17 -21.00 -39.79
N SER A 14 12.20 -20.32 -39.18
CA SER A 14 12.25 -19.90 -37.78
C SER A 14 10.93 -19.21 -37.39
N CYS A 15 9.88 -19.99 -37.14
CA CYS A 15 8.71 -19.54 -36.39
C CYS A 15 8.09 -20.66 -35.52
N GLU A 16 8.80 -21.76 -35.27
CA GLU A 16 8.25 -22.86 -34.43
C GLU A 16 8.39 -22.58 -32.93
N LYS A 17 9.43 -21.84 -32.49
CA LYS A 17 9.61 -21.54 -31.06
C LYS A 17 8.61 -20.55 -30.46
N TRP A 18 7.92 -19.76 -31.28
CA TRP A 18 6.94 -18.77 -30.78
C TRP A 18 5.59 -19.41 -30.46
N PHE A 19 5.17 -20.39 -31.25
CA PHE A 19 3.94 -21.15 -31.01
C PHE A 19 4.09 -22.10 -29.81
N ASP A 20 5.29 -22.67 -29.61
CA ASP A 20 5.57 -23.60 -28.52
C ASP A 20 5.54 -22.92 -27.13
N VAL A 21 6.03 -21.68 -27.01
CA VAL A 21 6.09 -20.98 -25.71
C VAL A 21 4.69 -20.58 -25.24
N THR A 22 3.84 -20.03 -26.11
CA THR A 22 2.46 -19.67 -25.74
C THR A 22 1.59 -20.88 -25.45
N ALA A 23 1.78 -21.98 -26.19
CA ALA A 23 1.04 -23.22 -25.95
C ALA A 23 1.47 -23.88 -24.64
N SER A 24 2.77 -23.89 -24.33
CA SER A 24 3.29 -24.40 -23.06
C SER A 24 2.78 -23.60 -21.87
N ASP A 25 2.81 -22.26 -21.95
CA ASP A 25 2.32 -21.38 -20.88
C ASP A 25 0.80 -21.55 -20.64
N GLN A 26 0.02 -21.70 -21.72
CA GLN A 26 -1.41 -21.99 -21.62
C GLN A 26 -1.68 -23.37 -21.00
N ILE A 27 -0.96 -24.41 -21.42
CA ILE A 27 -1.08 -25.75 -20.85
C ILE A 27 -0.69 -25.75 -19.35
N HIS A 28 0.36 -25.03 -18.97
CA HIS A 28 0.75 -24.86 -17.57
C HIS A 28 -0.34 -24.16 -16.74
N ALA A 29 -0.96 -23.11 -17.28
CA ALA A 29 -2.07 -22.43 -16.62
C ALA A 29 -3.30 -23.33 -16.49
N GLU A 30 -3.68 -24.07 -17.55
CA GLU A 30 -4.79 -25.03 -17.49
C GLU A 30 -4.57 -26.12 -16.45
N HIS A 31 -3.33 -26.63 -16.33
CA HIS A 31 -2.97 -27.58 -15.29
C HIS A 31 -2.98 -26.97 -13.89
N GLN A 32 -2.45 -25.75 -13.73
CA GLN A 32 -2.45 -25.04 -12.45
C GLN A 32 -3.88 -24.80 -11.97
N PHE A 33 -4.77 -24.30 -12.83
CA PHE A 33 -6.14 -23.93 -12.44
C PHE A 33 -7.16 -25.08 -12.57
N ALA A 34 -6.70 -26.33 -12.58
CA ALA A 34 -7.55 -27.52 -12.62
C ALA A 34 -8.15 -27.90 -11.26
N SER A 35 -7.73 -27.27 -10.16
CA SER A 35 -8.20 -27.55 -8.79
C SER A 35 -8.18 -26.30 -7.91
N ALA A 36 -8.90 -26.34 -6.78
CA ALA A 36 -8.88 -25.27 -5.77
C ALA A 36 -7.48 -24.98 -5.24
N ASP A 37 -6.69 -26.02 -4.92
CA ASP A 37 -5.31 -25.89 -4.44
C ASP A 37 -4.44 -25.08 -5.40
N GLY A 38 -4.62 -25.26 -6.72
CA GLY A 38 -3.85 -24.49 -7.70
C GLY A 38 -4.23 -23.00 -7.76
N PHE A 39 -5.47 -22.65 -7.40
CA PHE A 39 -5.86 -21.25 -7.17
C PHE A 39 -5.29 -20.71 -5.85
N HIS A 40 -5.22 -21.54 -4.80
CA HIS A 40 -4.56 -21.17 -3.54
C HIS A 40 -3.07 -20.89 -3.75
N ASP A 41 -2.39 -21.72 -4.53
CA ASP A 41 -0.99 -21.53 -4.92
C ASP A 41 -0.79 -20.24 -5.73
N ALA A 42 -1.67 -19.97 -6.70
CA ALA A 42 -1.63 -18.74 -7.48
C ALA A 42 -1.82 -17.50 -6.60
N LEU A 43 -2.79 -17.53 -5.69
CA LEU A 43 -3.07 -16.46 -4.74
C LEU A 43 -1.88 -16.23 -3.80
N MET A 44 -1.29 -17.30 -3.28
CA MET A 44 -0.07 -17.21 -2.45
C MET A 44 1.10 -16.61 -3.24
N GLY A 45 1.27 -17.02 -4.51
CA GLY A 45 2.27 -16.43 -5.40
C GLY A 45 2.11 -14.93 -5.59
N ILE A 46 0.87 -14.42 -5.63
CA ILE A 46 0.58 -12.98 -5.69
C ILE A 46 1.01 -12.29 -4.38
N TYR A 47 0.66 -12.84 -3.20
CA TYR A 47 1.09 -12.28 -1.92
C TYR A 47 2.61 -12.28 -1.75
N ILE A 48 3.28 -13.36 -2.16
CA ILE A 48 4.76 -13.45 -2.16
C ILE A 48 5.36 -12.38 -3.09
N GLY A 49 4.82 -12.22 -4.30
CA GLY A 49 5.29 -11.20 -5.25
C GLY A 49 5.05 -9.77 -4.76
N MET A 50 3.95 -9.52 -4.05
CA MET A 50 3.71 -8.25 -3.34
C MET A 50 4.77 -7.98 -2.27
N GLY A 51 5.30 -9.01 -1.61
CA GLY A 51 6.41 -8.95 -0.66
C GLY A 51 7.79 -8.73 -1.29
N GLY A 52 7.89 -8.40 -2.58
CA GLY A 52 9.14 -8.00 -3.23
C GLY A 52 9.62 -6.60 -2.81
N ALA A 53 10.93 -6.34 -2.93
CA ALA A 53 11.52 -5.05 -2.57
C ALA A 53 11.03 -3.90 -3.47
N GLU A 54 10.73 -4.19 -4.74
CA GLU A 54 10.15 -3.25 -5.68
C GLU A 54 8.71 -2.84 -5.30
N LEU A 55 8.06 -3.56 -4.38
CA LEU A 55 6.74 -3.26 -3.85
C LEU A 55 6.79 -3.10 -2.33
N TYR A 56 6.04 -3.92 -1.59
CA TYR A 56 5.67 -3.60 -0.22
C TYR A 56 6.72 -3.97 0.82
N ALA A 57 7.74 -4.77 0.47
CA ALA A 57 8.85 -5.02 1.37
C ALA A 57 9.87 -3.88 1.42
N GLN A 58 9.78 -2.86 0.56
CA GLN A 58 10.67 -1.71 0.60
C GLN A 58 10.11 -0.46 -0.08
N ASP A 59 9.98 -0.44 -1.41
CA ASP A 59 9.79 0.81 -2.16
C ASP A 59 8.40 1.44 -1.98
N MET A 60 7.35 0.64 -1.84
CA MET A 60 5.98 1.11 -1.60
C MET A 60 5.66 1.38 -0.12
N THR A 61 6.62 1.19 0.78
CA THR A 61 6.44 1.36 2.23
C THR A 61 7.48 2.31 2.81
N TYR A 62 8.48 1.83 3.54
CA TYR A 62 9.39 2.66 4.32
C TYR A 62 10.49 3.35 3.51
N ASN A 63 10.63 3.06 2.21
CA ASN A 63 11.74 3.54 1.41
C ASN A 63 11.31 4.57 0.35
N LEU A 64 11.17 4.20 -0.93
CA LEU A 64 10.93 5.15 -2.03
C LEU A 64 9.78 6.12 -1.73
N VAL A 65 8.59 5.60 -1.38
CA VAL A 65 7.40 6.44 -1.11
C VAL A 65 7.59 7.29 0.14
N ASP A 66 8.17 6.73 1.20
CA ASP A 66 8.36 7.47 2.44
C ASP A 66 9.45 8.55 2.34
N LEU A 67 10.49 8.33 1.54
CA LEU A 67 11.50 9.35 1.22
C LEU A 67 10.88 10.56 0.52
N LEU A 68 9.88 10.35 -0.35
CA LEU A 68 9.16 11.44 -1.03
C LEU A 68 8.37 12.32 -0.04
N SER A 69 8.00 11.79 1.13
CA SER A 69 7.34 12.57 2.19
C SER A 69 8.27 13.56 2.91
N GLN A 70 9.59 13.46 2.70
CA GLN A 70 10.60 14.30 3.37
C GLN A 70 10.61 14.19 4.91
N GLN A 71 10.09 13.08 5.46
CA GLN A 71 10.15 12.85 6.91
C GLN A 71 11.53 12.44 7.41
N TYR A 72 12.32 11.76 6.56
CA TYR A 72 13.71 11.42 6.86
C TYR A 72 14.64 12.58 6.54
N GLY A 73 15.79 12.61 7.23
CA GLY A 73 16.89 13.51 6.89
C GLY A 73 17.42 13.22 5.48
N GLY A 74 18.06 14.23 4.90
CA GLY A 74 18.66 14.12 3.57
C GLY A 74 19.64 12.95 3.48
N LEU A 75 19.44 12.09 2.47
CA LEU A 75 20.36 11.04 2.11
C LEU A 75 21.65 11.64 1.54
N GLN A 76 22.74 10.89 1.67
CA GLN A 76 24.01 11.27 1.06
C GLN A 76 23.94 11.09 -0.46
N ASN A 77 24.69 11.88 -1.24
CA ASN A 77 24.62 11.89 -2.72
C ASN A 77 24.87 10.52 -3.39
N LEU A 78 25.65 9.63 -2.77
CA LEU A 78 25.93 8.29 -3.27
C LEU A 78 24.81 7.28 -2.99
N ALA A 79 23.87 7.61 -2.11
CA ALA A 79 22.76 6.74 -1.73
C ALA A 79 21.93 6.32 -2.94
N ARG A 80 21.36 5.11 -2.87
CA ARG A 80 20.57 4.52 -3.96
C ARG A 80 19.35 5.38 -4.31
N TYR A 81 18.68 5.94 -3.29
CA TYR A 81 17.44 6.71 -3.44
C TYR A 81 17.63 8.23 -3.31
N PHE A 82 18.87 8.72 -3.39
CA PHE A 82 19.16 10.16 -3.27
C PHE A 82 18.32 11.01 -4.24
N ASN A 83 18.33 10.66 -5.54
CA ASN A 83 17.62 11.44 -6.56
C ASN A 83 16.10 11.39 -6.40
N ILE A 84 15.54 10.26 -5.95
CA ILE A 84 14.12 10.15 -5.59
C ILE A 84 13.79 11.14 -4.48
N GLN A 85 14.57 11.18 -3.39
CA GLN A 85 14.33 12.12 -2.29
C GLN A 85 14.47 13.59 -2.73
N GLN A 86 15.24 13.87 -3.79
CA GLN A 86 15.34 15.22 -4.36
C GLN A 86 14.25 15.54 -5.40
N PHE A 87 13.28 14.65 -5.60
CA PHE A 87 12.27 14.73 -6.66
C PHE A 87 12.87 14.81 -8.09
N ASN A 88 14.11 14.36 -8.26
CA ASN A 88 14.79 14.31 -9.55
C ASN A 88 14.45 13.00 -10.26
N TYR A 89 13.27 12.95 -10.88
CA TYR A 89 12.76 11.76 -11.56
C TYR A 89 13.41 11.50 -12.92
N GLU A 90 14.03 12.50 -13.54
CA GLU A 90 14.74 12.37 -14.82
C GLU A 90 16.08 11.64 -14.68
N HIS A 91 16.63 11.57 -13.46
CA HIS A 91 17.87 10.85 -13.22
C HIS A 91 17.71 9.34 -13.45
N VAL A 92 18.68 8.72 -14.13
CA VAL A 92 18.65 7.29 -14.52
C VAL A 92 18.30 6.33 -13.36
N ARG A 93 18.87 6.57 -12.16
CA ARG A 93 18.53 5.78 -10.96
C ARG A 93 17.04 5.85 -10.60
N SER A 94 16.47 7.05 -10.61
CA SER A 94 15.05 7.28 -10.33
C SER A 94 14.18 6.60 -11.39
N GLN A 95 14.51 6.77 -12.68
CA GLN A 95 13.79 6.12 -13.78
C GLN A 95 13.74 4.60 -13.62
N THR A 96 14.87 3.96 -13.28
CA THR A 96 14.92 2.52 -13.03
C THR A 96 14.05 2.10 -11.85
N GLN A 97 14.10 2.83 -10.73
CA GLN A 97 13.29 2.53 -9.54
C GLN A 97 11.80 2.66 -9.83
N ILE A 98 11.39 3.75 -10.48
CA ILE A 98 10.01 4.03 -10.84
C ILE A 98 9.49 2.99 -11.83
N GLN A 99 10.29 2.63 -12.83
CA GLN A 99 9.95 1.58 -13.79
C GLN A 99 9.77 0.21 -13.13
N ASN A 100 10.61 -0.13 -12.15
CA ASN A 100 10.50 -1.40 -11.43
C ASN A 100 9.19 -1.46 -10.62
N VAL A 101 8.82 -0.39 -9.91
CA VAL A 101 7.54 -0.31 -9.20
C VAL A 101 6.37 -0.53 -10.16
N TRP A 102 6.35 0.19 -11.29
CA TRP A 102 5.30 0.07 -12.31
C TRP A 102 5.18 -1.35 -12.84
N ASN A 103 6.30 -1.92 -13.31
CA ASN A 103 6.33 -3.23 -13.95
C ASN A 103 5.93 -4.33 -12.97
N THR A 104 6.46 -4.33 -11.75
CA THR A 104 6.15 -5.35 -10.75
C THR A 104 4.69 -5.27 -10.32
N ALA A 105 4.13 -4.06 -10.14
CA ALA A 105 2.71 -3.90 -9.81
C ALA A 105 1.79 -4.41 -10.94
N TYR A 106 2.07 -4.07 -12.20
CA TYR A 106 1.28 -4.59 -13.33
C TYR A 106 1.48 -6.09 -13.56
N GLN A 107 2.65 -6.64 -13.23
CA GLN A 107 2.86 -8.08 -13.24
C GLN A 107 1.96 -8.77 -12.20
N MET A 108 1.86 -8.23 -10.98
CA MET A 108 0.95 -8.77 -9.95
C MET A 108 -0.51 -8.64 -10.38
N ILE A 109 -0.90 -7.51 -11.00
CA ILE A 109 -2.22 -7.33 -11.60
C ILE A 109 -2.49 -8.38 -12.69
N ALA A 110 -1.51 -8.67 -13.54
CA ALA A 110 -1.64 -9.68 -14.58
C ALA A 110 -1.87 -11.08 -13.97
N ASN A 111 -1.13 -11.42 -12.90
CA ASN A 111 -1.32 -12.68 -12.16
C ASN A 111 -2.73 -12.76 -11.53
N VAL A 112 -3.20 -11.67 -10.93
CA VAL A 112 -4.57 -11.57 -10.39
C VAL A 112 -5.61 -11.78 -11.48
N ASN A 113 -5.46 -11.10 -12.62
CA ASN A 113 -6.38 -11.23 -13.75
C ASN A 113 -6.34 -12.62 -14.39
N ASN A 114 -5.17 -13.28 -14.42
CA ASN A 114 -5.04 -14.65 -14.89
C ASN A 114 -5.85 -15.61 -14.00
N ALA A 115 -5.68 -15.50 -12.68
CA ALA A 115 -6.47 -16.29 -11.74
C ALA A 115 -7.97 -16.00 -11.85
N LEU A 116 -8.40 -14.73 -11.93
CA LEU A 116 -9.81 -14.39 -12.12
C LEU A 116 -10.37 -14.94 -13.44
N TYR A 117 -9.61 -14.88 -14.53
CA TYR A 117 -10.00 -15.41 -15.83
C TYR A 117 -10.27 -16.92 -15.77
N HIS A 118 -9.34 -17.69 -15.19
CA HIS A 118 -9.52 -19.13 -15.05
C HIS A 118 -10.59 -19.51 -14.04
N LEU A 119 -10.81 -18.70 -12.99
CA LEU A 119 -11.88 -18.92 -12.01
C LEU A 119 -13.28 -18.86 -12.64
N GLU A 120 -13.47 -17.98 -13.63
CA GLU A 120 -14.74 -17.90 -14.40
C GLU A 120 -14.94 -19.10 -15.34
N GLN A 121 -13.88 -19.82 -15.69
CA GLN A 121 -13.92 -20.98 -16.60
C GLN A 121 -13.85 -22.32 -15.87
N ALA A 122 -13.52 -22.31 -14.57
CA ALA A 122 -13.35 -23.50 -13.77
C ALA A 122 -14.62 -24.38 -13.77
N ASP A 123 -14.48 -25.59 -14.32
CA ASP A 123 -15.53 -26.61 -14.39
C ASP A 123 -15.15 -27.84 -13.54
N PHE A 124 -14.89 -27.59 -12.26
CA PHE A 124 -14.72 -28.64 -11.25
C PHE A 124 -15.64 -28.36 -10.06
N PRO A 125 -15.99 -29.37 -9.25
CA PRO A 125 -16.86 -29.17 -8.09
C PRO A 125 -16.14 -28.38 -6.99
N TRP A 126 -16.15 -27.06 -7.11
CA TRP A 126 -15.55 -26.13 -6.16
C TRP A 126 -16.51 -25.84 -5.00
N ASN A 127 -16.04 -26.00 -3.77
CA ASN A 127 -16.77 -25.50 -2.60
C ASN A 127 -17.09 -23.99 -2.75
N PRO A 128 -18.36 -23.56 -2.63
CA PRO A 128 -18.75 -22.17 -2.84
C PRO A 128 -18.09 -21.16 -1.90
N VAL A 129 -17.87 -21.54 -0.64
CA VAL A 129 -17.21 -20.67 0.36
C VAL A 129 -15.79 -20.40 -0.09
N ASP A 130 -15.05 -21.45 -0.43
CA ASP A 130 -13.68 -21.34 -0.92
C ASP A 130 -13.57 -20.50 -2.19
N LYS A 131 -14.47 -20.72 -3.16
CA LYS A 131 -14.55 -19.92 -4.38
C LYS A 131 -14.80 -18.44 -4.11
N ASN A 132 -15.70 -18.13 -3.17
CA ASN A 132 -16.02 -16.75 -2.79
C ASN A 132 -14.82 -16.08 -2.11
N LEU A 133 -14.13 -16.78 -1.20
CA LEU A 133 -12.94 -16.26 -0.54
C LEU A 133 -11.82 -15.94 -1.54
N VAL A 134 -11.47 -16.89 -2.40
CA VAL A 134 -10.44 -16.69 -3.43
C VAL A 134 -10.81 -15.54 -4.37
N LYS A 135 -12.04 -15.53 -4.90
CA LYS A 135 -12.48 -14.47 -5.83
C LYS A 135 -12.52 -13.11 -5.15
N GLY A 136 -13.01 -13.04 -3.91
CA GLY A 136 -13.09 -11.81 -3.14
C GLY A 136 -11.71 -11.20 -2.86
N GLU A 137 -10.75 -12.03 -2.44
CA GLU A 137 -9.36 -11.60 -2.25
C GLU A 137 -8.74 -11.11 -3.57
N LEU A 138 -8.89 -11.86 -4.66
CA LEU A 138 -8.34 -11.47 -5.97
C LEU A 138 -8.91 -10.12 -6.47
N LEU A 139 -10.21 -9.90 -6.36
CA LEU A 139 -10.83 -8.62 -6.73
C LEU A 139 -10.30 -7.46 -5.89
N GLY A 140 -10.19 -7.65 -4.57
CA GLY A 140 -9.63 -6.63 -3.68
C GLY A 140 -8.15 -6.35 -3.96
N LEU A 141 -7.34 -7.39 -4.24
CA LEU A 141 -5.92 -7.26 -4.57
C LEU A 141 -5.72 -6.52 -5.90
N ARG A 142 -6.59 -6.77 -6.89
CA ARG A 142 -6.61 -6.01 -8.14
C ARG A 142 -6.76 -4.52 -7.86
N VAL A 143 -7.70 -4.15 -7.00
CA VAL A 143 -7.93 -2.75 -6.62
C VAL A 143 -6.74 -2.21 -5.83
N PHE A 144 -6.22 -2.95 -4.85
CA PHE A 144 -5.11 -2.52 -4.00
C PHE A 144 -3.89 -2.10 -4.84
N LEU A 145 -3.49 -2.94 -5.80
CA LEU A 145 -2.36 -2.68 -6.69
C LEU A 145 -2.61 -1.51 -7.66
N HIS A 146 -3.78 -1.46 -8.32
CA HIS A 146 -4.09 -0.37 -9.23
C HIS A 146 -4.25 0.97 -8.52
N PHE A 147 -4.83 0.97 -7.32
CA PHE A 147 -5.03 2.19 -6.56
C PHE A 147 -3.68 2.78 -6.16
N ASP A 148 -2.70 1.98 -5.77
CA ASP A 148 -1.36 2.45 -5.45
C ASP A 148 -0.64 3.04 -6.68
N LEU A 149 -0.81 2.43 -7.85
CA LEU A 149 -0.37 3.00 -9.11
C LEU A 149 -1.07 4.34 -9.40
N LEU A 150 -2.38 4.44 -9.20
CA LEU A 150 -3.12 5.70 -9.35
C LEU A 150 -2.58 6.76 -8.39
N ARG A 151 -2.32 6.40 -7.13
CA ARG A 151 -1.79 7.30 -6.11
C ARG A 151 -0.37 7.78 -6.42
N LEU A 152 0.48 6.98 -7.07
CA LEU A 152 1.85 7.39 -7.44
C LEU A 152 1.92 8.17 -8.75
N PHE A 153 1.27 7.66 -9.79
CA PHE A 153 1.42 8.18 -11.14
C PHE A 153 0.28 9.09 -11.58
N GLY A 154 -0.74 9.28 -10.72
CA GLY A 154 -1.82 10.23 -10.97
C GLY A 154 -1.53 11.64 -10.46
N ARG A 155 -2.44 12.56 -10.75
CA ARG A 155 -2.38 13.96 -10.32
C ARG A 155 -2.70 14.11 -8.82
N SER A 156 -2.24 15.22 -8.25
CA SER A 156 -2.49 15.59 -6.86
C SER A 156 -3.81 16.35 -6.68
N GLY A 157 -4.35 16.32 -5.45
CA GLY A 157 -5.47 17.17 -5.05
C GLY A 157 -6.79 16.91 -5.78
N LEU A 158 -7.06 15.67 -6.23
CA LEU A 158 -8.23 15.35 -7.07
C LEU A 158 -9.56 15.84 -6.47
N MET A 159 -9.74 15.72 -5.15
CA MET A 159 -10.94 16.18 -4.45
C MET A 159 -11.22 17.69 -4.59
N HIS A 160 -10.20 18.48 -4.94
CA HIS A 160 -10.29 19.93 -5.13
C HIS A 160 -10.17 20.33 -6.61
N ARG A 161 -10.10 19.35 -7.51
CA ARG A 161 -9.83 19.53 -8.94
C ARG A 161 -10.82 18.74 -9.81
N PRO A 162 -12.12 19.08 -9.76
CA PRO A 162 -13.16 18.37 -10.49
C PRO A 162 -12.97 18.41 -12.01
N GLU A 163 -12.22 19.38 -12.54
CA GLU A 163 -11.85 19.47 -13.95
C GLU A 163 -11.01 18.29 -14.44
N LEU A 164 -10.40 17.52 -13.52
CA LEU A 164 -9.60 16.34 -13.85
C LEU A 164 -10.41 15.05 -14.00
N ALA A 165 -11.73 15.07 -13.76
CA ALA A 165 -12.56 13.86 -13.75
C ALA A 165 -12.40 13.00 -15.02
N ASP A 166 -12.32 13.65 -16.19
CA ASP A 166 -12.16 12.99 -17.49
C ASP A 166 -10.70 12.92 -17.98
N HIS A 167 -9.75 13.48 -17.22
CA HIS A 167 -8.34 13.41 -17.59
C HIS A 167 -7.86 11.95 -17.50
N PRO A 168 -7.06 11.46 -18.47
CA PRO A 168 -6.50 10.12 -18.41
C PRO A 168 -5.81 9.84 -17.07
N ALA A 169 -6.18 8.72 -16.46
CA ALA A 169 -5.55 8.14 -15.28
C ALA A 169 -4.71 6.93 -15.67
N ILE A 170 -4.27 6.13 -14.70
CA ILE A 170 -3.64 4.84 -14.99
C ILE A 170 -4.59 3.89 -15.74
N PRO A 171 -4.07 2.97 -16.57
CA PRO A 171 -4.88 1.88 -17.13
C PRO A 171 -5.45 0.96 -16.04
N TYR A 172 -6.77 0.88 -15.91
CA TYR A 172 -7.41 -0.12 -15.04
C TYR A 172 -7.63 -1.42 -15.81
N VAL A 173 -6.73 -2.39 -15.62
CA VAL A 173 -6.68 -3.63 -16.37
C VAL A 173 -7.46 -4.73 -15.66
N THR A 174 -8.54 -5.21 -16.29
CA THR A 174 -9.41 -6.27 -15.73
C THR A 174 -9.39 -7.58 -16.52
N SER A 175 -8.65 -7.63 -17.63
CA SER A 175 -8.58 -8.78 -18.53
C SER A 175 -7.17 -9.34 -18.64
N PHE A 176 -7.05 -10.66 -18.74
CA PHE A 176 -5.81 -11.35 -19.09
C PHE A 176 -5.69 -11.49 -20.62
N LYS A 177 -5.28 -10.40 -21.29
CA LYS A 177 -5.04 -10.36 -22.74
C LYS A 177 -3.85 -9.46 -23.05
N ASN A 178 -3.15 -9.73 -24.15
CA ASN A 178 -2.03 -8.91 -24.64
C ASN A 178 -2.48 -7.66 -25.42
N ASP A 179 -3.64 -7.10 -25.06
CA ASP A 179 -4.20 -5.92 -25.71
C ASP A 179 -3.70 -4.65 -25.00
N ILE A 180 -3.43 -3.58 -25.76
CA ILE A 180 -3.20 -2.26 -25.18
C ILE A 180 -4.53 -1.77 -24.58
N ILE A 181 -4.66 -1.87 -23.26
CA ILE A 181 -5.85 -1.41 -22.53
C ILE A 181 -5.83 0.12 -22.49
N PRO A 182 -6.83 0.85 -23.02
CA PRO A 182 -6.82 2.31 -23.02
C PRO A 182 -6.87 2.91 -21.61
N GLN A 183 -6.30 4.11 -21.44
CA GLN A 183 -6.53 4.90 -20.24
C GLN A 183 -7.96 5.40 -20.20
N ARG A 184 -8.52 5.47 -19.00
CA ARG A 184 -9.85 6.02 -18.71
C ARG A 184 -9.69 7.27 -17.86
N GLY A 185 -10.75 8.07 -17.77
CA GLY A 185 -10.78 9.21 -16.85
C GLY A 185 -10.59 8.79 -15.39
N TYR A 186 -10.18 9.71 -14.52
CA TYR A 186 -10.09 9.45 -13.08
C TYR A 186 -11.42 8.98 -12.49
N ALA A 187 -12.52 9.64 -12.83
CA ALA A 187 -13.84 9.29 -12.29
C ALA A 187 -14.27 7.87 -12.69
N GLU A 188 -14.06 7.50 -13.96
CA GLU A 188 -14.38 6.15 -14.43
C GLU A 188 -13.46 5.09 -13.82
N THR A 189 -12.16 5.38 -13.72
CA THR A 189 -11.17 4.48 -13.09
C THR A 189 -11.51 4.19 -11.63
N LEU A 190 -11.81 5.23 -10.84
CA LEU A 190 -12.22 5.08 -9.44
C LEU A 190 -13.55 4.35 -9.31
N GLN A 191 -14.51 4.58 -10.23
CA GLN A 191 -15.77 3.86 -10.24
C GLN A 191 -15.60 2.35 -10.53
N LEU A 192 -14.67 1.97 -11.41
CA LEU A 192 -14.33 0.56 -11.65
C LEU A 192 -13.68 -0.09 -10.43
N MET A 193 -12.79 0.64 -9.73
CA MET A 193 -12.23 0.18 -8.45
C MET A 193 -13.32 -0.06 -7.41
N LEU A 194 -14.26 0.87 -7.26
CA LEU A 194 -15.37 0.72 -6.31
C LEU A 194 -16.27 -0.47 -6.66
N GLN A 195 -16.48 -0.78 -7.94
CA GLN A 195 -17.25 -1.96 -8.36
C GLN A 195 -16.55 -3.28 -7.97
N ASP A 196 -15.24 -3.38 -8.18
CA ASP A 196 -14.47 -4.55 -7.76
C ASP A 196 -14.45 -4.69 -6.23
N LEU A 197 -14.33 -3.59 -5.50
CA LEU A 197 -14.42 -3.58 -4.03
C LEU A 197 -15.79 -4.00 -3.52
N ASP A 198 -16.87 -3.53 -4.15
CA ASP A 198 -18.23 -3.95 -3.80
C ASP A 198 -18.43 -5.45 -4.03
N GLY A 199 -17.95 -5.97 -5.17
CA GLY A 199 -17.95 -7.41 -5.43
C GLY A 199 -17.13 -8.20 -4.42
N ALA A 200 -15.93 -7.72 -4.08
CA ALA A 200 -15.07 -8.34 -3.08
C ALA A 200 -15.71 -8.36 -1.68
N ILE A 201 -16.31 -7.26 -1.23
CA ILE A 201 -16.99 -7.17 0.08
C ILE A 201 -18.14 -8.16 0.16
N GLU A 202 -18.96 -8.27 -0.88
CA GLU A 202 -20.09 -9.20 -0.89
C GLU A 202 -19.63 -10.67 -0.82
N LEU A 203 -18.59 -11.03 -1.56
CA LEU A 203 -18.01 -12.38 -1.54
C LEU A 203 -17.33 -12.70 -0.20
N LEU A 204 -16.57 -11.74 0.35
CA LEU A 204 -15.84 -11.89 1.62
C LEU A 204 -16.76 -11.83 2.83
N LYS A 205 -18.07 -11.69 2.67
CA LYS A 205 -18.99 -12.06 3.76
C LYS A 205 -18.79 -13.51 4.17
N ASP A 206 -18.24 -14.38 3.33
CA ASP A 206 -17.83 -15.75 3.64
C ASP A 206 -16.56 -15.88 4.49
N ASP A 207 -15.79 -14.81 4.69
CA ASP A 207 -14.53 -14.79 5.43
C ASP A 207 -14.69 -15.27 6.88
N PRO A 208 -13.80 -16.14 7.40
CA PRO A 208 -13.77 -16.48 8.82
C PRO A 208 -13.72 -15.28 9.76
N ILE A 209 -13.15 -14.15 9.33
CA ILE A 209 -13.10 -12.92 10.13
C ILE A 209 -14.47 -12.20 10.18
N TYR A 210 -15.36 -12.46 9.23
CA TYR A 210 -16.67 -11.81 9.17
C TYR A 210 -17.56 -12.30 10.32
N PRO A 211 -18.12 -11.40 11.15
CA PRO A 211 -18.89 -11.77 12.33
C PRO A 211 -20.29 -12.26 11.94
N ASN A 212 -20.42 -13.56 11.63
CA ASN A 212 -21.70 -14.20 11.35
C ASN A 212 -22.06 -15.23 12.45
N PRO A 213 -22.92 -14.88 13.42
CA PRO A 213 -23.31 -15.78 14.50
C PRO A 213 -24.24 -16.92 14.04
N GLU A 214 -24.78 -16.87 12.80
CA GLU A 214 -25.67 -17.91 12.26
C GLU A 214 -24.90 -19.10 11.68
N ARG A 215 -23.57 -19.00 11.54
CA ARG A 215 -22.74 -20.10 11.04
C ARG A 215 -22.71 -21.26 12.03
N PRO A 216 -23.00 -22.50 11.59
CA PRO A 216 -22.90 -23.66 12.47
C PRO A 216 -21.46 -23.95 12.89
N GLU A 217 -21.29 -24.66 14.00
CA GLU A 217 -19.98 -25.18 14.41
C GLU A 217 -19.37 -26.04 13.29
N GLY A 218 -18.09 -25.81 13.00
CA GLY A 218 -17.38 -26.53 11.95
C GLY A 218 -17.68 -26.07 10.51
N TYR A 219 -18.35 -24.93 10.31
CA TYR A 219 -18.63 -24.35 8.98
C TYR A 219 -17.40 -24.31 8.04
N TYR A 220 -16.21 -24.09 8.60
CA TYR A 220 -14.95 -24.02 7.84
C TYR A 220 -14.13 -25.31 7.81
N ASN A 221 -14.57 -26.39 8.45
CA ASN A 221 -13.77 -27.63 8.61
C ASN A 221 -13.40 -28.29 7.28
N GLU A 222 -14.20 -28.08 6.23
CA GLU A 222 -13.91 -28.61 4.90
C GLU A 222 -12.90 -27.75 4.14
N VAL A 223 -13.11 -26.44 4.13
CA VAL A 223 -12.34 -25.49 3.31
C VAL A 223 -11.04 -25.02 3.95
N ASN A 224 -10.86 -25.23 5.26
CA ASN A 224 -9.68 -24.79 6.02
C ASN A 224 -8.95 -25.96 6.70
N ARG A 225 -8.87 -27.13 6.05
CA ARG A 225 -8.23 -28.33 6.63
C ARG A 225 -6.72 -28.19 6.81
N ASP A 226 -6.10 -27.46 5.91
CA ASP A 226 -4.67 -27.17 5.84
C ASP A 226 -4.28 -25.88 6.58
N GLY A 227 -5.27 -25.12 7.06
CA GLY A 227 -5.06 -23.83 7.70
C GLY A 227 -4.85 -22.66 6.74
N PHE A 228 -5.17 -22.81 5.44
CA PHE A 228 -4.99 -21.74 4.45
C PHE A 228 -5.70 -20.43 4.80
N TYR A 229 -6.82 -20.52 5.53
CA TYR A 229 -7.63 -19.39 5.98
C TYR A 229 -7.37 -18.99 7.45
N ASN A 230 -6.28 -19.46 8.04
CA ASN A 230 -5.79 -18.92 9.31
C ASN A 230 -5.17 -17.53 9.10
N ASP A 231 -5.02 -16.76 10.20
CA ASP A 231 -4.32 -15.48 10.22
C ASP A 231 -4.78 -14.50 9.12
N ARG A 232 -6.11 -14.33 9.01
CA ARG A 232 -6.76 -13.51 7.97
C ARG A 232 -6.26 -12.06 7.90
N THR A 233 -5.63 -11.53 8.96
CA THR A 233 -4.98 -10.20 8.95
C THR A 233 -3.74 -10.14 8.04
N LEU A 234 -3.15 -11.28 7.68
CA LEU A 234 -2.04 -11.38 6.72
C LEU A 234 -2.49 -11.41 5.25
N ARG A 235 -3.79 -11.24 5.03
CA ARG A 235 -4.44 -11.30 3.72
C ARG A 235 -5.50 -10.22 3.63
N LEU A 236 -5.96 -9.96 2.41
CA LEU A 236 -6.97 -8.96 2.14
C LEU A 236 -8.37 -9.49 2.50
N ASN A 237 -8.62 -9.60 3.81
CA ASN A 237 -9.86 -10.06 4.40
C ASN A 237 -11.01 -9.06 4.27
N TYR A 238 -12.20 -9.43 4.73
CA TYR A 238 -13.40 -8.58 4.70
C TYR A 238 -13.17 -7.15 5.21
N PHE A 239 -12.57 -6.99 6.40
CA PHE A 239 -12.32 -5.66 6.98
C PHE A 239 -11.18 -4.91 6.26
N ALA A 240 -10.18 -5.63 5.74
CA ALA A 240 -9.13 -5.04 4.91
C ALA A 240 -9.71 -4.42 3.63
N VAL A 241 -10.57 -5.14 2.90
CA VAL A 241 -11.22 -4.63 1.68
C VAL A 241 -12.12 -3.45 1.98
N LYS A 242 -12.87 -3.48 3.08
CA LYS A 242 -13.66 -2.33 3.53
C LYS A 242 -12.79 -1.12 3.83
N SER A 243 -11.67 -1.31 4.49
CA SER A 243 -10.73 -0.24 4.83
C SER A 243 -10.07 0.34 3.56
N LEU A 244 -9.72 -0.51 2.60
CA LEU A 244 -9.28 -0.09 1.26
C LEU A 244 -10.36 0.74 0.56
N LYS A 245 -11.63 0.33 0.63
CA LYS A 245 -12.75 1.10 0.09
C LYS A 245 -12.91 2.46 0.76
N ALA A 246 -12.78 2.55 2.08
CA ALA A 246 -12.78 3.83 2.79
C ALA A 246 -11.63 4.73 2.31
N ARG A 247 -10.43 4.18 2.12
CA ARG A 247 -9.26 4.90 1.58
C ARG A 247 -9.51 5.41 0.15
N VAL A 248 -10.05 4.58 -0.74
CA VAL A 248 -10.40 4.96 -2.12
C VAL A 248 -11.46 6.06 -2.15
N LEU A 249 -12.54 5.92 -1.37
CA LEU A 249 -13.59 6.94 -1.25
C LEU A 249 -13.06 8.25 -0.67
N SER A 250 -12.12 8.18 0.28
CA SER A 250 -11.47 9.36 0.84
C SER A 250 -10.61 10.08 -0.21
N TRP A 251 -9.89 9.33 -1.05
CA TRP A 251 -9.14 9.86 -2.17
C TRP A 251 -10.01 10.51 -3.25
N ASP A 252 -11.15 9.90 -3.55
CA ASP A 252 -12.18 10.41 -4.48
C ASP A 252 -12.95 11.63 -3.93
N GLY A 253 -12.73 12.01 -2.66
CA GLY A 253 -13.45 13.12 -2.01
C GLY A 253 -14.87 12.77 -1.54
N ARG A 254 -15.26 11.48 -1.59
CA ARG A 254 -16.54 10.96 -1.05
C ARG A 254 -16.45 10.70 0.45
N ILE A 255 -16.05 11.73 1.19
CA ILE A 255 -15.62 11.67 2.59
C ILE A 255 -16.72 11.15 3.53
N SER A 256 -17.99 11.48 3.30
CA SER A 256 -19.11 10.96 4.10
C SER A 256 -19.27 9.43 3.96
N SER A 257 -19.18 8.90 2.74
CA SER A 257 -19.22 7.45 2.50
C SER A 257 -17.98 6.75 3.06
N ALA A 258 -16.81 7.38 2.97
CA ALA A 258 -15.58 6.88 3.56
C ALA A 258 -15.69 6.75 5.08
N ALA A 259 -16.20 7.78 5.76
CA ALA A 259 -16.38 7.81 7.21
C ALA A 259 -17.38 6.76 7.70
N ALA A 260 -18.50 6.56 6.99
CA ALA A 260 -19.48 5.53 7.36
C ALA A 260 -18.85 4.12 7.35
N ILE A 261 -18.02 3.82 6.35
CA ILE A 261 -17.30 2.54 6.29
C ILE A 261 -16.25 2.45 7.40
N ALA A 262 -15.50 3.53 7.62
CA ALA A 262 -14.47 3.60 8.64
C ALA A 262 -15.05 3.37 10.05
N GLU A 263 -16.18 3.99 10.40
CA GLU A 263 -16.87 3.78 11.68
C GLU A 263 -17.33 2.32 11.87
N GLU A 264 -17.81 1.68 10.80
CA GLU A 264 -18.16 0.26 10.86
C GLU A 264 -16.93 -0.63 11.08
N VAL A 265 -15.80 -0.34 10.43
CA VAL A 265 -14.54 -1.08 10.66
C VAL A 265 -14.06 -0.88 12.10
N ILE A 266 -14.09 0.35 12.62
CA ILE A 266 -13.71 0.67 14.00
C ILE A 266 -14.54 -0.14 15.00
N THR A 267 -15.85 -0.28 14.73
CA THR A 267 -16.78 -0.91 15.68
C THR A 267 -16.81 -2.43 15.56
N SER A 268 -16.67 -2.98 14.35
CA SER A 268 -16.99 -4.38 14.06
C SER A 268 -15.79 -5.25 13.72
N SER A 269 -14.63 -4.66 13.40
CA SER A 269 -13.41 -5.45 13.16
C SER A 269 -12.83 -5.98 14.48
N PRO A 270 -12.05 -7.08 14.44
CA PRO A 270 -11.34 -7.56 15.62
C PRO A 270 -10.09 -6.73 15.97
N ALA A 271 -9.69 -5.78 15.11
CA ALA A 271 -8.55 -4.92 15.37
C ALA A 271 -8.85 -3.96 16.53
N MET A 272 -7.85 -3.66 17.34
CA MET A 272 -7.98 -2.80 18.50
C MET A 272 -6.83 -1.81 18.58
N LEU A 273 -7.12 -0.57 18.96
CA LEU A 273 -6.08 0.41 19.28
C LEU A 273 -5.16 -0.11 20.40
N LEU A 274 -3.89 0.31 20.35
CA LEU A 274 -2.83 -0.12 21.25
C LEU A 274 -3.23 -0.04 22.74
N ARG A 275 -3.30 -1.21 23.39
CA ARG A 275 -3.66 -1.34 24.81
C ARG A 275 -2.51 -0.93 25.72
N SER A 276 -2.79 -0.37 26.90
CA SER A 276 -1.77 0.02 27.89
C SER A 276 -0.85 -1.12 28.34
N THR A 277 -1.30 -2.36 28.20
CA THR A 277 -0.57 -3.58 28.57
C THR A 277 0.33 -4.12 27.46
N THR A 278 0.21 -3.62 26.22
CA THR A 278 1.02 -4.09 25.10
C THR A 278 2.46 -3.60 25.26
N ASP A 279 3.41 -4.53 25.19
CA ASP A 279 4.83 -4.22 25.16
C ASP A 279 5.27 -3.87 23.74
N VAL A 280 5.37 -2.57 23.47
CA VAL A 280 5.76 -2.02 22.16
C VAL A 280 7.22 -2.33 21.82
N THR A 281 8.06 -2.71 22.79
CA THR A 281 9.47 -3.01 22.51
C THR A 281 9.66 -4.28 21.67
N VAL A 282 8.72 -5.23 21.76
CA VAL A 282 8.72 -6.51 21.03
C VAL A 282 7.55 -6.64 20.05
N ASN A 283 6.67 -5.65 19.98
CA ASN A 283 5.53 -5.54 19.06
C ASN A 283 5.51 -4.11 18.48
N GLN A 284 6.52 -3.80 17.68
CA GLN A 284 6.84 -2.43 17.27
C GLN A 284 5.87 -1.89 16.21
N THR A 285 5.34 -2.79 15.37
CA THR A 285 4.30 -2.49 14.38
C THR A 285 2.87 -2.49 14.95
N MET A 286 2.70 -2.82 16.24
CA MET A 286 1.40 -2.85 16.94
C MET A 286 0.40 -3.78 16.25
N THR A 287 0.72 -5.08 16.20
CA THR A 287 -0.03 -6.10 15.43
C THR A 287 -1.52 -6.17 15.75
N GLU A 288 -1.96 -5.78 16.94
CA GLU A 288 -3.39 -5.72 17.30
C GLU A 288 -4.18 -4.70 16.46
N GLU A 289 -3.51 -3.74 15.84
CA GLU A 289 -4.12 -2.72 14.98
C GLU A 289 -4.17 -3.11 13.51
N HIS A 290 -3.55 -4.23 13.11
CA HIS A 290 -3.42 -4.60 11.70
C HIS A 290 -4.77 -5.05 11.15
N LEU A 291 -5.25 -4.33 10.15
CA LEU A 291 -6.40 -4.73 9.32
C LEU A 291 -5.93 -5.54 8.11
N PHE A 292 -4.74 -5.20 7.60
CA PHE A 292 -4.03 -5.94 6.57
C PHE A 292 -2.52 -5.76 6.74
N ALA A 293 -1.81 -6.88 6.76
CA ALA A 293 -0.35 -6.97 6.70
C ALA A 293 0.09 -8.06 5.70
N LEU A 294 1.35 -8.04 5.31
CA LEU A 294 1.99 -9.11 4.55
C LEU A 294 2.99 -9.85 5.42
N TYR A 295 3.07 -11.17 5.21
CA TYR A 295 4.22 -11.95 5.64
C TYR A 295 5.31 -11.89 4.56
N ILE A 296 6.52 -11.49 4.95
CA ILE A 296 7.67 -11.38 4.05
C ILE A 296 8.76 -12.33 4.56
N ASP A 297 9.06 -13.37 3.78
CA ASP A 297 10.16 -14.27 4.11
C ASP A 297 11.49 -13.51 4.13
N ARG A 298 12.33 -13.82 5.11
CA ARG A 298 13.64 -13.19 5.33
C ARG A 298 13.60 -11.66 5.34
N PHE A 299 12.55 -11.07 5.90
CA PHE A 299 12.35 -9.62 5.87
C PHE A 299 13.54 -8.84 6.47
N ALA A 300 14.22 -9.44 7.46
CA ALA A 300 15.42 -8.89 8.10
C ALA A 300 16.53 -8.53 7.09
N ASP A 301 16.70 -9.33 6.03
CA ASP A 301 17.73 -9.10 5.02
C ASP A 301 17.42 -7.88 4.13
N ILE A 302 16.14 -7.50 4.07
CA ILE A 302 15.65 -6.38 3.27
C ILE A 302 15.69 -5.09 4.09
N VAL A 303 15.07 -5.09 5.28
CA VAL A 303 14.78 -3.85 6.04
C VAL A 303 15.88 -3.43 7.01
N ASN A 304 16.51 -4.38 7.73
CA ASN A 304 17.48 -4.04 8.77
C ASN A 304 18.69 -3.23 8.26
N PRO A 305 19.21 -3.45 7.03
CA PRO A 305 20.28 -2.62 6.48
C PRO A 305 19.94 -1.12 6.44
N TYR A 306 18.67 -0.76 6.22
CA TYR A 306 18.25 0.64 6.15
C TYR A 306 17.96 1.25 7.52
N LEU A 307 17.67 0.41 8.53
CA LEU A 307 17.33 0.84 9.90
C LEU A 307 18.51 0.71 10.87
N SER A 308 19.74 0.78 10.37
CA SER A 308 20.96 0.80 11.18
C SER A 308 21.77 2.04 10.88
N ALA A 309 21.97 2.90 11.88
CA ALA A 309 22.80 4.10 11.81
C ALA A 309 24.08 3.96 12.64
N SER A 310 24.55 2.73 12.80
CA SER A 310 25.77 2.40 13.54
C SER A 310 27.06 2.70 12.74
N ASN A 311 26.99 2.66 11.41
CA ASN A 311 28.11 2.94 10.52
C ASN A 311 27.90 4.26 9.76
N ALA A 312 28.72 5.26 10.03
CA ALA A 312 28.65 6.56 9.37
C ALA A 312 28.91 6.53 7.86
N ALA A 313 29.52 5.45 7.35
CA ALA A 313 29.76 5.26 5.92
C ALA A 313 28.55 4.70 5.16
N ASP A 314 27.46 4.33 5.85
CA ASP A 314 26.25 3.89 5.17
C ASP A 314 25.44 5.08 4.62
N TYR A 315 25.36 5.14 3.31
CA TYR A 315 24.67 6.19 2.58
C TYR A 315 23.14 6.01 2.58
N ASN A 316 22.64 4.79 2.81
CA ASN A 316 21.23 4.44 2.64
C ASN A 316 20.43 4.45 3.94
N THR A 317 21.10 4.58 5.10
CA THR A 317 20.45 4.61 6.41
C THR A 317 19.34 5.67 6.49
N LEU A 318 18.15 5.20 6.82
CA LEU A 318 16.98 6.03 7.11
C LEU A 318 17.03 6.51 8.55
N LYS A 319 16.93 7.83 8.73
CA LYS A 319 17.06 8.48 10.02
C LYS A 319 16.38 9.83 10.00
N ILE A 320 15.89 10.27 11.15
CA ILE A 320 15.31 11.58 11.37
C ILE A 320 16.32 12.41 12.18
N PRO A 321 16.69 13.62 11.74
CA PRO A 321 17.51 14.52 12.55
C PRO A 321 16.88 14.77 13.93
N ASN A 322 17.69 14.80 15.00
CA ASN A 322 17.19 14.90 16.38
C ASN A 322 16.22 16.08 16.58
N ALA A 323 16.61 17.29 16.15
CA ALA A 323 15.77 18.48 16.27
C ALA A 323 14.44 18.35 15.49
N LEU A 324 14.45 17.65 14.35
CA LEU A 324 13.23 17.39 13.60
C LEU A 324 12.33 16.41 14.36
N ALA A 325 12.89 15.31 14.89
CA ALA A 325 12.13 14.35 15.69
C ALA A 325 11.52 15.03 16.93
N GLU A 326 12.30 15.82 17.68
CA GLU A 326 11.83 16.59 18.83
C GLU A 326 10.67 17.53 18.47
N SER A 327 10.77 18.21 17.32
CA SER A 327 9.71 19.10 16.83
C SER A 327 8.45 18.34 16.38
N VAL A 328 8.59 17.23 15.64
CA VAL A 328 7.45 16.46 15.13
C VAL A 328 6.67 15.81 16.26
N TYR A 329 7.39 15.27 17.26
CA TYR A 329 6.78 14.61 18.40
C TYR A 329 6.47 15.55 19.57
N GLU A 330 6.77 16.84 19.44
CA GLU A 330 6.42 17.87 20.43
C GLU A 330 6.99 17.57 21.82
N THR A 331 8.27 17.16 21.89
CA THR A 331 8.93 16.71 23.12
C THR A 331 9.11 17.81 24.17
N ALA A 332 9.00 19.07 23.76
CA ALA A 332 8.95 20.22 24.66
C ALA A 332 7.69 20.24 25.54
N VAL A 333 6.63 19.50 25.17
CA VAL A 333 5.40 19.37 25.95
C VAL A 333 5.41 18.03 26.69
N PRO A 334 5.58 17.99 28.02
CA PRO A 334 5.76 16.75 28.78
C PRO A 334 4.65 15.71 28.59
N GLY A 335 3.39 16.16 28.46
CA GLY A 335 2.24 15.29 28.26
C GLY A 335 1.98 14.85 26.81
N ILE A 336 2.85 15.24 25.86
CA ILE A 336 2.81 14.82 24.46
C ILE A 336 4.06 13.99 24.14
N GLY A 337 5.18 14.61 23.77
CA GLY A 337 6.29 13.87 23.15
C GLY A 337 7.09 12.96 24.08
N ALA A 338 7.25 13.33 25.36
CA ALA A 338 8.01 12.51 26.30
C ALA A 338 7.30 11.18 26.64
N VAL A 339 5.96 11.19 26.62
CA VAL A 339 5.14 10.01 26.90
C VAL A 339 4.74 9.24 25.64
N ASP A 340 4.79 9.86 24.46
CA ASP A 340 4.43 9.21 23.18
C ASP A 340 5.33 8.00 22.89
N VAL A 341 4.73 6.81 22.83
CA VAL A 341 5.46 5.55 22.59
C VAL A 341 6.15 5.53 21.24
N ARG A 342 5.64 6.27 20.25
CA ARG A 342 6.25 6.37 18.92
C ARG A 342 7.59 7.09 19.00
N TYR A 343 7.70 8.10 19.86
CA TYR A 343 8.97 8.80 20.08
C TYR A 343 9.91 8.03 21.00
N ASN A 344 9.43 7.65 22.19
CA ASN A 344 10.32 7.13 23.24
C ASN A 344 10.72 5.65 23.05
N THR A 345 9.98 4.90 22.22
CA THR A 345 10.21 3.47 22.00
C THR A 345 10.52 3.15 20.53
N LEU A 346 9.78 3.75 19.59
CA LEU A 346 9.92 3.44 18.15
C LEU A 346 10.95 4.30 17.42
N LEU A 347 11.51 5.33 18.06
CA LEU A 347 12.69 6.04 17.57
C LEU A 347 13.89 5.79 18.49
N GLN A 348 14.96 5.23 17.95
CA GLN A 348 16.19 4.97 18.70
C GLN A 348 17.27 5.98 18.32
N SER A 349 17.82 6.65 19.33
CA SER A 349 18.98 7.52 19.14
C SER A 349 20.22 6.69 18.79
N GLN A 350 20.79 6.93 17.63
CA GLN A 350 22.02 6.32 17.14
C GLN A 350 23.01 7.41 16.67
N ALA A 351 24.19 7.00 16.19
CA ALA A 351 25.30 7.91 15.92
C ALA A 351 24.96 9.04 14.91
N LEU A 352 24.06 8.78 13.96
CA LEU A 352 23.70 9.73 12.91
C LEU A 352 22.36 10.46 13.15
N GLY A 353 21.58 10.09 14.17
CA GLY A 353 20.25 10.65 14.44
C GLY A 353 19.27 9.63 15.02
N MET A 354 17.98 9.96 14.96
CA MET A 354 16.88 9.10 15.42
C MET A 354 16.52 8.10 14.33
N VAL A 355 16.73 6.82 14.58
CA VAL A 355 16.39 5.75 13.65
C VAL A 355 15.00 5.20 13.98
N PRO A 356 14.07 5.15 13.00
CA PRO A 356 12.79 4.51 13.22
C PRO A 356 12.96 3.00 13.24
N VAL A 357 12.71 2.38 14.38
CA VAL A 357 12.87 0.93 14.55
C VAL A 357 11.56 0.17 14.38
N LYS A 358 10.49 0.82 13.93
CA LYS A 358 9.15 0.22 13.81
C LYS A 358 9.14 -1.11 13.05
N LEU A 359 9.95 -1.24 12.00
CA LEU A 359 10.06 -2.45 11.16
C LEU A 359 11.33 -3.25 11.43
N MET A 360 12.09 -2.93 12.50
CA MET A 360 13.33 -3.62 12.80
C MET A 360 13.06 -5.08 13.19
N GLN A 361 13.76 -5.99 12.51
CA GLN A 361 13.62 -7.42 12.75
C GLN A 361 14.64 -7.86 13.80
N ALA A 362 14.18 -8.43 14.90
CA ALA A 362 15.04 -8.83 16.01
C ALA A 362 14.49 -10.04 16.78
N ASN A 363 15.38 -10.76 17.48
CA ASN A 363 14.99 -11.95 18.22
C ASN A 363 13.96 -11.64 19.31
N GLY A 364 12.90 -12.45 19.40
CA GLY A 364 11.83 -12.29 20.39
C GLY A 364 10.72 -11.30 19.99
N HIS A 365 10.83 -10.63 18.85
CA HIS A 365 9.77 -9.77 18.33
C HIS A 365 8.62 -10.62 17.76
N VAL A 366 7.39 -10.28 18.14
CA VAL A 366 6.16 -10.97 17.69
C VAL A 366 5.74 -10.55 16.29
N ASP A 367 6.23 -9.41 15.83
CA ASP A 367 5.95 -8.80 14.54
C ASP A 367 7.04 -9.02 13.49
N ASN A 368 7.94 -9.97 13.75
CA ASN A 368 8.92 -10.38 12.76
C ASN A 368 8.22 -10.89 11.48
N ASN A 369 8.81 -10.55 10.34
CA ASN A 369 8.35 -10.82 8.98
C ASN A 369 7.01 -10.17 8.63
N LEU A 370 6.51 -9.22 9.43
CA LEU A 370 5.24 -8.55 9.16
C LEU A 370 5.47 -7.14 8.60
N MET A 371 4.80 -6.84 7.50
CA MET A 371 4.67 -5.48 6.96
C MET A 371 3.22 -5.02 7.04
N PRO A 372 2.85 -4.08 7.93
CA PRO A 372 1.50 -3.52 7.95
C PRO A 372 1.24 -2.67 6.70
N LEU A 373 0.08 -2.85 6.08
CA LEU A 373 -0.37 -2.10 4.91
C LEU A 373 -1.61 -1.25 5.17
N ILE A 374 -2.47 -1.71 6.09
CA ILE A 374 -3.62 -0.97 6.59
C ILE A 374 -3.73 -1.21 8.10
N LYS A 375 -3.76 -0.13 8.88
CA LYS A 375 -3.94 -0.18 10.33
C LYS A 375 -5.17 0.60 10.77
N LEU A 376 -5.75 0.18 11.89
CA LEU A 376 -6.95 0.77 12.47
C LEU A 376 -6.92 2.30 12.66
N PRO A 377 -5.81 2.95 13.08
CA PRO A 377 -5.75 4.42 13.20
C PRO A 377 -6.15 5.17 11.93
N GLU A 378 -5.95 4.59 10.74
CA GLU A 378 -6.37 5.23 9.49
C GLU A 378 -7.88 5.44 9.43
N MET A 379 -8.66 4.46 9.91
CA MET A 379 -10.12 4.55 9.92
C MET A 379 -10.57 5.67 10.87
N TYR A 380 -9.90 5.82 12.01
CA TYR A 380 -10.14 6.94 12.93
C TYR A 380 -9.86 8.28 12.26
N TYR A 381 -8.76 8.40 11.52
CA TYR A 381 -8.42 9.65 10.82
C TYR A 381 -9.40 9.99 9.69
N ILE A 382 -9.82 9.00 8.90
CA ILE A 382 -10.84 9.19 7.85
C ILE A 382 -12.17 9.64 8.46
N ALA A 383 -12.61 9.00 9.55
CA ALA A 383 -13.83 9.40 10.25
C ALA A 383 -13.70 10.82 10.85
N ALA A 384 -12.57 11.13 11.48
CA ALA A 384 -12.32 12.43 12.08
C ALA A 384 -12.32 13.55 11.02
N GLU A 385 -11.73 13.33 9.84
CA GLU A 385 -11.73 14.30 8.74
C GLU A 385 -13.16 14.65 8.26
N TYR A 386 -14.05 13.66 8.19
CA TYR A 386 -15.46 13.91 7.89
C TYR A 386 -16.13 14.79 8.96
N TYR A 387 -16.00 14.38 10.23
CA TYR A 387 -16.64 15.08 11.34
C TYR A 387 -16.04 16.46 11.57
N ALA A 388 -14.82 16.75 11.14
CA ALA A 388 -14.23 18.08 11.26
C ALA A 388 -15.06 19.18 10.59
N SER A 389 -15.89 18.83 9.60
CA SER A 389 -16.79 19.77 8.92
C SER A 389 -18.19 19.86 9.53
N SER A 390 -18.66 18.82 10.21
CA SER A 390 -20.06 18.67 10.63
C SER A 390 -20.26 18.57 12.15
N ASP A 391 -19.30 18.01 12.87
CA ASP A 391 -19.27 17.81 14.33
C ASP A 391 -17.81 17.80 14.82
N LEU A 392 -17.24 19.00 14.96
CA LEU A 392 -15.82 19.16 15.31
C LEU A 392 -15.46 18.53 16.68
N PRO A 393 -16.28 18.63 17.74
CA PRO A 393 -16.03 17.90 18.99
C PRO A 393 -15.93 16.38 18.80
N LYS A 394 -16.76 15.78 17.94
CA LYS A 394 -16.63 14.34 17.61
C LYS A 394 -15.32 14.04 16.88
N ALA A 395 -14.92 14.88 15.93
CA ALA A 395 -13.63 14.73 15.24
C ALA A 395 -12.44 14.78 16.20
N ILE A 396 -12.46 15.73 17.13
CA ILE A 396 -11.45 15.88 18.19
C ILE A 396 -11.44 14.65 19.10
N GLY A 397 -12.62 14.12 19.46
CA GLY A 397 -12.76 12.89 20.23
C GLY A 397 -12.08 11.70 19.56
N LEU A 398 -12.37 11.44 18.29
CA LEU A 398 -11.77 10.37 17.50
C LEU A 398 -10.23 10.49 17.43
N LEU A 399 -9.71 11.70 17.23
CA LEU A 399 -8.27 11.95 17.21
C LEU A 399 -7.63 11.74 18.60
N ASN A 400 -8.31 12.16 19.66
CA ASN A 400 -7.87 11.95 21.04
C ASN A 400 -7.85 10.46 21.44
N GLU A 401 -8.75 9.62 20.90
CA GLU A 401 -8.70 8.16 21.13
C GLU A 401 -7.38 7.55 20.63
N VAL A 402 -6.99 7.89 19.40
CA VAL A 402 -5.70 7.44 18.85
C VAL A 402 -4.54 8.00 19.67
N ARG A 403 -4.52 9.31 19.96
CA ARG A 403 -3.47 9.94 20.78
C ARG A 403 -3.33 9.27 22.16
N ALA A 404 -4.44 8.99 22.83
CA ALA A 404 -4.44 8.30 24.12
C ALA A 404 -3.87 6.87 24.03
N SER A 405 -4.18 6.14 22.96
CA SER A 405 -3.58 4.82 22.71
C SER A 405 -2.05 4.89 22.59
N ARG A 406 -1.51 6.00 22.06
CA ARG A 406 -0.08 6.31 21.98
C ARG A 406 0.53 6.85 23.28
N ARG A 407 -0.25 6.84 24.37
CA ARG A 407 0.11 7.31 25.72
C ARG A 407 0.24 8.83 25.85
N ILE A 408 -0.20 9.59 24.85
CA ILE A 408 -0.31 11.04 24.98
C ILE A 408 -1.40 11.34 26.02
N THR A 409 -1.04 12.10 27.05
CA THR A 409 -1.93 12.42 28.18
C THR A 409 -2.53 13.81 28.07
N THR A 410 -1.92 14.70 27.29
CA THR A 410 -2.49 16.01 26.96
C THR A 410 -3.51 15.88 25.84
N LEU A 411 -4.78 16.00 26.21
CA LEU A 411 -5.90 15.99 25.28
C LEU A 411 -5.93 17.28 24.46
N LEU A 412 -6.38 17.15 23.21
CA LEU A 412 -6.76 18.29 22.40
C LEU A 412 -8.00 18.97 22.99
N PRO A 413 -8.04 20.31 23.07
CA PRO A 413 -9.23 21.05 23.51
C PRO A 413 -10.42 20.80 22.58
N ASN A 414 -11.64 20.75 23.12
CA ASN A 414 -12.86 20.54 22.32
C ASN A 414 -13.29 21.78 21.51
N ASP A 415 -12.66 22.93 21.74
CA ASP A 415 -12.96 24.23 21.13
C ASP A 415 -11.92 24.67 20.08
N LEU A 416 -11.13 23.72 19.55
CA LEU A 416 -10.24 24.00 18.42
C LEU A 416 -11.02 24.61 17.24
N SER A 417 -10.35 25.47 16.47
CA SER A 417 -10.86 25.87 15.16
C SER A 417 -10.69 24.73 14.15
N ARG A 418 -11.40 24.78 13.03
CA ARG A 418 -11.22 23.80 11.94
C ARG A 418 -9.77 23.74 11.47
N GLN A 419 -9.14 24.90 11.26
CA GLN A 419 -7.74 24.97 10.85
C GLN A 419 -6.81 24.34 11.88
N ALA A 420 -6.99 24.63 13.17
CA ALA A 420 -6.16 24.06 14.23
C ALA A 420 -6.35 22.53 14.34
N PHE A 421 -7.56 22.02 14.10
CA PHE A 421 -7.79 20.58 13.99
C PHE A 421 -7.04 19.96 12.82
N ASP A 422 -7.10 20.57 11.62
CA ASP A 422 -6.39 20.06 10.44
C ASP A 422 -4.87 20.03 10.66
N GLU A 423 -4.32 21.03 11.37
CA GLU A 423 -2.92 21.05 11.79
C GLU A 423 -2.58 19.91 12.77
N GLU A 424 -3.44 19.62 13.75
CA GLU A 424 -3.25 18.49 14.67
C GLU A 424 -3.40 17.13 13.97
N LEU A 425 -4.33 17.00 13.03
CA LEU A 425 -4.48 15.79 12.22
C LEU A 425 -3.23 15.52 11.38
N LEU A 426 -2.69 16.55 10.72
CA LEU A 426 -1.42 16.45 9.98
C LEU A 426 -0.27 16.01 10.90
N LYS A 427 -0.16 16.55 12.12
CA LYS A 427 0.85 16.11 13.09
C LYS A 427 0.71 14.62 13.42
N GLU A 428 -0.52 14.13 13.64
CA GLU A 428 -0.74 12.72 13.93
C GLU A 428 -0.42 11.81 12.74
N TYR A 429 -0.74 12.21 11.51
CA TYR A 429 -0.28 11.49 10.31
C TYR A 429 1.26 11.40 10.25
N ARG A 430 1.97 12.50 10.55
CA ARG A 430 3.44 12.54 10.55
C ARG A 430 4.07 11.67 11.64
N LYS A 431 3.45 11.58 12.82
CA LYS A 431 3.94 10.71 13.91
C LYS A 431 3.63 9.25 13.65
N GLU A 432 2.46 8.97 13.07
CA GLU A 432 1.91 7.62 12.94
C GLU A 432 2.56 6.82 11.81
N TYR A 433 2.77 7.42 10.64
CA TYR A 433 3.14 6.67 9.42
C TYR A 433 4.63 6.69 9.07
N VAL A 434 5.50 7.03 10.02
CA VAL A 434 6.95 6.86 9.84
C VAL A 434 7.25 5.38 9.53
N SER A 435 7.94 5.12 8.43
CA SER A 435 8.27 3.80 7.90
C SER A 435 7.08 2.96 7.40
N GLU A 436 5.96 3.60 7.03
CA GLU A 436 4.75 2.90 6.54
C GLU A 436 4.23 3.44 5.18
N GLY A 437 4.90 4.43 4.59
CA GLY A 437 4.66 4.87 3.21
C GLY A 437 3.31 5.55 2.93
N GLN A 438 2.57 5.99 3.96
CA GLN A 438 1.28 6.66 3.74
C GLN A 438 1.37 8.19 3.74
N LEU A 439 2.44 8.77 4.28
CA LEU A 439 2.52 10.21 4.52
C LEU A 439 2.60 11.02 3.21
N PHE A 440 3.36 10.55 2.23
CA PHE A 440 3.41 11.17 0.90
C PHE A 440 2.03 11.19 0.22
N PHE A 441 1.30 10.07 0.31
CA PHE A 441 -0.05 9.98 -0.23
C PHE A 441 -1.04 10.90 0.48
N TYR A 442 -0.90 11.07 1.79
CA TYR A 442 -1.72 12.03 2.55
C TYR A 442 -1.52 13.47 2.03
N TYR A 443 -0.27 13.92 1.84
CA TYR A 443 0.02 15.24 1.29
C TYR A 443 -0.53 15.40 -0.13
N LYS A 444 -0.32 14.39 -0.97
CA LYS A 444 -0.76 14.37 -2.36
C LYS A 444 -2.27 14.42 -2.49
N ARG A 445 -3.00 13.66 -1.68
CA ARG A 445 -4.48 13.63 -1.70
C ARG A 445 -5.07 15.00 -1.41
N LEU A 446 -4.52 15.68 -0.40
CA LEU A 446 -4.93 17.03 -0.02
C LEU A 446 -4.43 18.12 -0.98
N GLY A 447 -3.50 17.80 -1.88
CA GLY A 447 -2.91 18.77 -2.80
C GLY A 447 -2.13 19.86 -2.05
N LEU A 448 -1.41 19.49 -0.98
CA LEU A 448 -0.66 20.47 -0.21
C LEU A 448 0.37 21.16 -1.09
N THR A 449 0.42 22.50 -1.06
CA THR A 449 1.39 23.27 -1.86
C THR A 449 2.78 23.31 -1.23
N HIS A 450 2.94 22.76 -0.02
CA HIS A 450 4.20 22.67 0.69
C HIS A 450 4.33 21.31 1.38
N ILE A 451 5.43 20.61 1.12
CA ILE A 451 5.78 19.38 1.82
C ILE A 451 6.56 19.74 3.09
N PRO A 452 6.12 19.30 4.28
CA PRO A 452 6.86 19.53 5.51
C PRO A 452 8.31 19.07 5.44
N ASN A 453 9.23 19.84 6.03
CA ASN A 453 10.70 19.62 6.01
C ASN A 453 11.37 19.74 4.63
N TYR A 454 10.63 20.15 3.61
CA TYR A 454 11.20 20.50 2.31
C TYR A 454 11.42 22.01 2.18
N SER A 455 12.00 22.45 1.07
CA SER A 455 12.21 23.88 0.81
C SER A 455 10.88 24.63 0.78
N SER A 456 10.76 25.68 1.61
CA SER A 456 9.58 26.56 1.61
C SER A 456 9.44 27.42 0.35
N GLU A 457 10.51 27.53 -0.45
CA GLU A 457 10.52 28.25 -1.72
C GLU A 457 9.93 27.43 -2.88
N ILE A 458 9.81 26.10 -2.71
CA ILE A 458 9.30 25.21 -3.74
C ILE A 458 7.82 24.93 -3.47
N ILE A 459 7.00 25.21 -4.47
CA ILE A 459 5.58 24.85 -4.49
C ILE A 459 5.47 23.40 -4.92
N ALA A 460 4.86 22.56 -4.09
CA ALA A 460 4.52 21.20 -4.45
C ALA A 460 3.29 21.19 -5.37
N ASP A 461 3.49 20.70 -6.58
CA ASP A 461 2.48 20.53 -7.62
C ASP A 461 2.59 19.14 -8.26
N ASP A 462 1.91 18.92 -9.39
CA ASP A 462 1.96 17.64 -10.10
C ASP A 462 3.38 17.25 -10.56
N ASN A 463 4.34 18.18 -10.72
CA ASN A 463 5.73 17.83 -11.07
C ASN A 463 6.47 17.16 -9.91
N ILE A 464 6.09 17.47 -8.67
CA ILE A 464 6.61 16.80 -7.47
C ILE A 464 5.79 15.56 -7.17
N TYR A 465 4.46 15.69 -7.17
CA TYR A 465 3.59 14.63 -6.68
C TYR A 465 3.44 13.45 -7.64
N MET A 466 3.59 13.66 -8.94
CA MET A 466 3.37 12.63 -9.95
C MET A 466 4.70 11.99 -10.37
N LEU A 467 4.83 10.69 -10.16
CA LEU A 467 5.93 9.96 -10.77
C LEU A 467 5.69 9.87 -12.29
N PRO A 468 6.72 10.06 -13.14
CA PRO A 468 6.58 9.90 -14.57
C PRO A 468 6.31 8.44 -14.93
N TYR A 469 5.46 8.22 -15.93
CA TYR A 469 5.33 6.90 -16.53
C TYR A 469 6.67 6.43 -17.11
N PRO A 470 6.96 5.12 -17.05
CA PRO A 470 8.13 4.56 -17.72
C PRO A 470 8.12 4.89 -19.21
N ALA A 471 9.29 5.16 -19.79
CA ALA A 471 9.41 5.58 -21.19
C ALA A 471 8.70 4.64 -22.18
N ASN A 472 8.81 3.31 -21.96
CA ASN A 472 8.18 2.31 -22.80
C ASN A 472 6.65 2.41 -22.86
N GLU A 473 6.00 2.88 -21.78
CA GLU A 473 4.55 3.06 -21.75
C GLU A 473 4.13 4.25 -22.63
N ILE A 474 4.93 5.30 -22.67
CA ILE A 474 4.68 6.46 -23.54
C ILE A 474 4.95 6.08 -25.01
N GLU A 475 6.08 5.39 -25.27
CA GLU A 475 6.52 5.05 -26.63
C GLU A 475 5.67 3.94 -27.29
N PHE A 476 5.28 2.92 -26.53
CA PHE A 476 4.63 1.71 -27.07
C PHE A 476 3.24 1.45 -26.48
N GLY A 477 2.95 1.95 -25.28
CA GLY A 477 1.68 1.77 -24.58
C GLY A 477 0.60 2.80 -24.93
N ASN A 478 0.91 3.78 -25.79
CA ASN A 478 0.05 4.92 -26.12
C ASN A 478 -0.44 5.67 -24.86
N ARG A 479 0.40 5.76 -23.81
CA ARG A 479 0.05 6.45 -22.57
C ARG A 479 0.25 7.96 -22.69
N ILE A 480 -0.67 8.70 -22.12
CA ILE A 480 -0.58 10.15 -21.89
C ILE A 480 -0.46 10.37 -20.39
N GLN A 481 0.55 11.16 -20.00
CA GLN A 481 0.85 11.50 -18.62
C GLN A 481 -0.20 12.40 -17.97
#